data_AF-R0KAT0-F1
#
_entry.id   AF-R0KAT0-F1
#
_cell.length_a   1.000
_cell.length_b   1.000
_cell.length_c   1.000
_cell.angle_alpha   90.00
_cell.angle_beta   90.00
_cell.angle_gamma   90.00
#
_symmetry.space_group_name_H-M   'P 1'
#
loop_
_entity.id
_entity.type
_entity.pdbx_description
1 polymer ?
#
loop_
_entity_poly.entity_id
_entity_poly.type
_entity_poly.pdbx_seq_one_letter_code
_entity_poly.pdbx_strand_id
1 'polypeptide(L)'
;MAPPICAIPVSELEAQVNTLPSGKARNPPITLGDCALSEFVQYKCNLQKGKDLGKEATIVCEPVVRMLRRCQRGPNVETTAWEGWKAKLQGAS
;
A
#
# COMPACT_ATOMS: atom_id res chain seq x y z
N MET A 1 -5.93 -11.91 -15.98
CA MET A 1 -5.06 -10.73 -16.14
C MET A 1 -5.14 -9.91 -14.87
N ALA A 2 -4.03 -9.45 -14.30
CA ALA A 2 -4.08 -8.49 -13.20
C ALA A 2 -4.57 -7.14 -13.75
N PRO A 3 -5.46 -6.41 -13.06
CA PRO A 3 -5.89 -5.10 -13.51
C PRO A 3 -4.68 -4.16 -13.63
N PRO A 4 -4.67 -3.22 -14.60
CA PRO A 4 -3.64 -2.20 -14.67
C PRO A 4 -3.64 -1.40 -13.37
N ILE A 5 -2.51 -1.43 -12.67
CA ILE A 5 -2.31 -0.66 -11.46
C ILE A 5 -2.00 0.76 -11.92
N CYS A 6 -2.88 1.72 -11.65
CA CYS A 6 -2.54 3.13 -11.85
C CYS A 6 -1.40 3.49 -10.88
N ALA A 7 -0.20 3.73 -11.43
CA ALA A 7 0.92 4.20 -10.64
C ALA A 7 0.71 5.68 -10.32
N ILE A 8 0.12 5.97 -9.17
CA ILE A 8 -0.09 7.34 -8.67
C ILE A 8 1.20 7.79 -7.95
N PRO A 9 1.78 8.95 -8.30
CA PRO A 9 2.89 9.53 -7.54
C PRO A 9 2.51 9.78 -6.08
N VAL A 10 3.44 9.56 -5.14
CA VAL A 10 3.15 9.72 -3.71
C VAL A 10 2.69 11.14 -3.34
N SER A 11 3.17 12.17 -4.05
CA SER A 11 2.77 13.57 -3.87
C SER A 11 1.33 13.86 -4.26
N GLU A 12 0.74 13.04 -5.14
CA GLU A 12 -0.62 13.24 -5.67
C GLU A 12 -1.66 12.36 -4.97
N LEU A 13 -1.23 11.45 -4.09
CA LEU A 13 -2.12 10.48 -3.45
C LEU A 13 -3.28 11.14 -2.70
N GLU A 14 -3.01 12.21 -1.94
CA GLU A 14 -4.04 12.94 -1.19
C GLU A 14 -5.08 13.60 -2.11
N ALA A 15 -4.64 14.16 -3.24
CA ALA A 15 -5.55 14.75 -4.23
C ALA A 15 -6.39 13.67 -4.92
N GLN A 16 -5.77 12.53 -5.27
CA GLN A 16 -6.46 11.43 -5.93
C GLN A 16 -7.50 10.78 -5.02
N VAL A 17 -7.20 10.60 -3.73
CA VAL A 17 -8.17 10.07 -2.75
C VAL A 17 -9.39 10.97 -2.63
N ASN A 18 -9.20 12.28 -2.78
CA ASN A 18 -10.27 13.28 -2.76
C ASN A 18 -11.02 13.45 -4.08
N THR A 19 -10.64 12.72 -5.13
CA THR A 19 -11.35 12.71 -6.41
C THR A 19 -12.18 11.44 -6.52
N LEU A 20 -13.50 11.58 -6.65
CA LEU A 20 -14.40 10.45 -6.85
C LEU A 20 -14.22 9.85 -8.25
N PRO A 21 -14.64 8.59 -8.48
CA PRO A 21 -14.63 7.98 -9.81
C PRO A 21 -15.43 8.77 -10.87
N SER A 22 -16.37 9.61 -10.44
CA SER A 22 -17.11 10.55 -11.30
C SER A 22 -16.31 11.78 -11.72
N GLY A 23 -15.07 11.94 -11.25
CA GLY A 23 -14.24 13.14 -11.43
C GLY A 23 -14.59 14.30 -10.49
N LYS A 24 -15.64 14.17 -9.66
CA LYS A 24 -16.03 15.20 -8.69
C LYS A 24 -15.16 15.14 -7.43
N ALA A 25 -14.94 16.29 -6.81
CA ALA A 25 -14.32 16.35 -5.48
C ALA A 25 -15.22 15.66 -4.43
N ARG A 26 -14.58 14.98 -3.46
CA ARG A 26 -15.26 14.47 -2.27
C ARG A 26 -15.71 15.64 -1.39
N ASN A 27 -16.90 15.49 -0.80
CA ASN A 27 -17.43 16.42 0.19
C ASN A 27 -18.03 15.61 1.36
N PRO A 28 -17.45 15.66 2.57
CA PRO A 28 -16.26 16.43 2.95
C PRO A 28 -14.96 15.86 2.35
N PRO A 29 -13.89 16.67 2.25
CA PRO A 29 -12.57 16.17 1.91
C PRO A 29 -12.04 15.25 3.03
N ILE A 30 -11.21 14.30 2.63
CA ILE A 30 -10.51 13.35 3.49
C ILE A 30 -9.07 13.84 3.67
N THR A 31 -8.66 14.03 4.91
CA THR A 31 -7.25 14.19 5.29
C THR A 31 -6.68 12.79 5.58
N LEU A 32 -5.78 12.27 4.74
CA LEU A 32 -5.27 10.91 4.89
C LEU A 32 -4.57 10.67 6.23
N GLY A 33 -3.86 11.68 6.74
CA GLY A 33 -3.16 11.62 8.02
C GLY A 33 -4.08 11.37 9.23
N ASP A 34 -5.35 11.77 9.13
CA ASP A 34 -6.34 11.62 10.21
C ASP A 34 -7.03 10.25 10.18
N CYS A 35 -6.91 9.51 9.07
CA CYS A 35 -7.45 8.16 8.96
C CYS A 35 -6.64 7.17 9.80
N ALA A 36 -7.31 6.16 10.35
CA ALA A 36 -6.66 5.15 11.18
C ALA A 36 -5.60 4.39 10.36
N LEU A 37 -4.35 4.42 10.84
CA LEU A 37 -3.24 3.65 10.26
C LEU A 37 -3.32 2.20 10.72
N SER A 38 -3.09 1.26 9.81
CA SER A 38 -3.11 -0.17 10.10
C SER A 38 -2.08 -0.89 9.24
N GLU A 39 -1.52 -1.96 9.79
CA GLU A 39 -0.60 -2.82 9.06
C GLU A 39 -1.37 -3.99 8.43
N PHE A 40 -1.00 -4.32 7.20
CA PHE A 40 -1.49 -5.48 6.48
C PHE A 40 -0.32 -6.36 6.07
N VAL A 41 -0.20 -7.50 6.74
CA VAL A 41 0.86 -8.47 6.48
C VAL A 41 0.36 -9.49 5.47
N GLN A 42 0.97 -9.49 4.29
CA GLN A 42 0.79 -10.53 3.28
C GLN A 42 1.99 -11.47 3.32
N TYR A 43 1.85 -12.70 2.84
CA TYR A 43 2.97 -13.62 2.69
C TYR A 43 3.24 -13.89 1.21
N LYS A 44 4.48 -13.65 0.78
CA LYS A 44 4.96 -14.01 -0.55
C LYS A 44 5.61 -15.38 -0.46
N CYS A 45 4.88 -16.41 -0.86
CA CYS A 45 5.36 -17.78 -0.90
C CYS A 45 5.98 -18.11 -2.26
N ASN A 46 7.22 -18.59 -2.26
CA ASN A 46 7.91 -19.05 -3.46
C ASN A 46 8.44 -20.47 -3.25
N LEU A 47 8.46 -21.26 -4.32
CA LEU A 47 9.12 -22.56 -4.34
C LEU A 47 10.63 -22.35 -4.43
N GLN A 48 11.36 -22.78 -3.40
CA GLN A 48 12.81 -22.88 -3.44
C GLN A 48 13.18 -24.31 -3.82
N LYS A 49 13.76 -24.47 -5.01
CA LYS A 49 14.34 -25.75 -5.43
C LYS A 49 15.65 -25.95 -4.68
N GLY A 50 15.88 -27.17 -4.17
CA GLY A 50 17.17 -27.54 -3.62
C GLY A 50 18.28 -27.33 -4.66
N LYS A 51 19.43 -26.80 -4.24
CA LYS A 51 20.57 -26.53 -5.12
C LYS A 51 21.18 -27.80 -5.74
N ASP A 52 20.89 -28.96 -5.15
CA ASP A 52 21.44 -30.27 -5.55
C ASP A 52 20.35 -31.16 -6.14
N LEU A 53 20.72 -31.97 -7.13
CA LEU A 53 19.86 -33.01 -7.71
C LEU A 53 19.41 -34.00 -6.63
N GLY A 54 18.09 -34.14 -6.45
CA GLY A 54 17.48 -35.08 -5.51
C GLY A 54 16.96 -34.47 -4.20
N LYS A 55 17.16 -33.18 -3.95
CA LYS A 55 16.55 -32.50 -2.79
C LYS A 55 15.12 -32.05 -3.10
N GLU A 56 14.21 -32.30 -2.15
CA GLU A 56 12.82 -31.87 -2.24
C GLU A 56 12.70 -30.35 -2.30
N ALA A 57 11.74 -29.85 -3.07
CA ALA A 57 11.46 -28.42 -3.14
C ALA A 57 10.77 -27.97 -1.84
N THR A 58 11.21 -26.86 -1.27
CA THR A 58 10.60 -26.26 -0.08
C THR A 58 9.82 -25.01 -0.45
N ILE A 59 8.63 -24.82 0.11
CA ILE A 59 7.90 -23.56 0.00
C ILE A 59 8.41 -22.62 1.09
N VAL A 60 8.93 -21.47 0.70
CA VAL A 60 9.38 -20.42 1.64
C VAL A 60 8.47 -19.21 1.50
N CYS A 61 7.85 -18.80 2.60
CA CYS A 61 6.93 -17.67 2.68
C CYS A 61 7.55 -16.53 3.45
N GLU A 62 7.81 -15.41 2.77
CA GLU A 62 8.36 -14.21 3.38
C GLU A 62 7.24 -13.19 3.65
N PRO A 63 7.22 -12.55 4.84
CA PRO A 63 6.23 -11.52 5.13
C PRO A 63 6.48 -10.25 4.31
N VAL A 64 5.40 -9.70 3.76
CA VAL A 64 5.35 -8.42 3.04
C VAL A 64 4.39 -7.53 3.80
N VAL A 65 4.93 -6.55 4.52
CA VAL A 65 4.15 -5.61 5.31
C VAL A 65 3.75 -4.42 4.43
N ARG A 66 2.46 -4.12 4.40
CA ARG A 66 1.91 -2.92 3.76
C ARG A 66 1.20 -2.06 4.80
N MET A 67 1.25 -0.75 4.61
CA MET A 67 0.51 0.20 5.44
C MET A 67 -0.81 0.56 4.77
N LEU A 68 -1.90 0.60 5.53
CA LEU A 68 -3.23 0.96 5.08
C LEU A 68 -3.80 2.09 5.94
N ARG A 69 -4.29 3.15 5.31
CA ARG A 69 -5.16 4.15 5.94
C ARG A 69 -6.62 3.74 5.75
N ARG A 70 -7.32 3.54 6.86
CA ARG A 70 -8.75 3.20 6.92
C ARG A 70 -9.56 4.44 7.28
N CYS A 71 -10.12 5.10 6.28
CA CYS A 71 -10.91 6.30 6.47
C CYS A 71 -12.36 5.96 6.83
N GLN A 72 -12.91 6.57 7.88
CA GLN A 72 -14.28 6.28 8.33
C GLN A 72 -15.28 6.64 7.23
N ARG A 73 -16.13 5.69 6.82
CA ARG A 73 -17.07 5.84 5.68
C ARG A 73 -16.37 6.26 4.37
N GLY A 74 -15.07 6.02 4.25
CA GLY A 74 -14.24 6.37 3.11
C GLY A 74 -13.55 5.14 2.50
N PRO A 75 -12.60 5.35 1.57
CA PRO A 75 -11.80 4.27 1.01
C PRO A 75 -10.81 3.72 2.04
N ASN A 76 -10.41 2.47 1.83
CA ASN A 76 -9.18 1.92 2.40
C ASN A 76 -8.07 2.14 1.38
N VAL A 77 -6.98 2.79 1.78
CA VAL A 77 -5.91 3.23 0.88
C VAL A 77 -4.61 2.59 1.32
N GLU A 78 -3.92 1.89 0.42
CA GLU A 78 -2.55 1.46 0.67
C GLU A 78 -1.60 2.65 0.62
N THR A 79 -0.91 2.93 1.72
CA THR A 79 -0.09 4.13 1.91
C THR A 79 1.37 3.81 2.22
N THR A 80 1.84 2.57 2.05
CA THR A 80 3.23 2.14 2.39
C THR A 80 4.31 3.13 1.95
N ALA A 81 4.30 3.52 0.67
CA ALA A 81 5.26 4.48 0.13
C ALA A 81 5.01 5.92 0.63
N TRP A 82 3.75 6.28 0.86
CA TRP A 82 3.34 7.60 1.32
C TRP A 82 3.74 7.85 2.78
N GLU A 83 3.59 6.86 3.68
CA GLU A 83 4.05 6.98 5.07
C GLU A 83 5.56 7.25 5.14
N GLY A 84 6.35 6.49 4.36
CA GLY A 84 7.80 6.69 4.27
C GLY A 84 8.18 8.05 3.66
N TRP A 85 7.41 8.55 2.69
CA TRP A 85 7.60 9.87 2.11
C TRP A 85 7.28 11.01 3.11
N LYS A 86 6.16 10.91 3.84
CA LYS A 86 5.78 11.88 4.88
C LYS A 86 6.78 11.94 6.02
N ALA A 87 7.27 10.78 6.48
CA ALA A 87 8.29 10.72 7.53
C ALA A 87 9.58 11.45 7.12
N LYS A 88 10.01 11.31 5.85
CA LYS A 88 11.17 12.05 5.33
C LYS A 88 10.96 13.56 5.30
N LEU A 89 9.77 14.02 4.94
CA LEU A 89 9.44 15.45 4.97
C LEU A 89 9.43 16.03 6.39
N GLN A 90 8.94 15.26 7.35
CA GLN A 90 8.85 15.68 8.76
C GLN A 90 10.21 15.63 9.47
N GLY A 91 11.14 14.78 9.02
CA GLY A 91 12.52 14.70 9.52
C GLY A 91 13.53 15.57 8.77
N ALA A 92 13.09 16.36 7.78
CA ALA A 92 13.93 17.31 7.05
C ALA A 92 13.89 18.73 7.67
N SER A 93 13.82 18.81 8.99
CA SER A 93 13.93 20.03 9.80
C SER A 93 15.13 19.95 10.73
#